data_AF-A0A7X9PIT9-F1
#
_entry.id   AF-A0A7X9PIT9-F1
#
_cell.length_a   1.000
_cell.length_b   1.000
_cell.length_c   1.000
_cell.angle_alpha   90.00
_cell.angle_beta   90.00
_cell.angle_gamma   90.00
#
_symmetry.space_group_name_H-M   'P 1'
#
loop_
_entity.id
_entity.type
_entity.pdbx_description
1 polymer ?
#
loop_
_entity_poly.entity_id
_entity_poly.type
_entity_poly.pdbx_seq_one_letter_code
_entity_poly.pdbx_strand_id
1 'polypeptide(L)'
;MKEIRLYYESLEQGNDYLLPMITNVVTKDTNIKLVKRPKKASQFPRGALFSIMSFTTPDALITGIKDGIEYPLAIIEFTEAVKTEDHELQRTYGALAAYLSKTFYIKISGHKESEKEFGGAEYNPYSTPKILIDQFNYEGYIIADWGTKKGNKFTLERNPNFPSCPPEIPILKSTIQAIVKAFLKSEKNWFETSIKELKETSSYNTYRKEVDKATEAKELLETWNNRKNTNLNKLRYFVNEEWIGAKINRFSHAMDPDRGILNFISFVFSKTHKIFGIYALVRPRGNEILKKDLDSLTTLRKKLKEAIAKDSGSVPNWFTDELIKAAESAKTQNETINFQSVWEKHKKKISDNKVVATIAFLLDGMYLNHNGIKLIWDRRKLLGNGKGEMLELLKTYFSSTNYTSATALVEENKEVDEDEVTYAIAHRVLIPNKFKIISISYPGSQ
;
A
#
# COMPACT_ATOMS: atom_id res chain seq x y z
N MET A 1 11.32 29.26 -11.44
CA MET A 1 9.88 29.34 -11.10
C MET A 1 9.52 28.08 -10.32
N LYS A 2 8.77 28.19 -9.22
CA LYS A 2 8.33 27.03 -8.43
C LYS A 2 6.96 26.57 -8.94
N GLU A 3 6.75 25.26 -8.96
CA GLU A 3 5.47 24.68 -9.34
C GLU A 3 5.11 23.60 -8.33
N ILE A 4 3.85 23.56 -7.89
CA ILE A 4 3.27 22.45 -7.14
C ILE A 4 2.35 21.69 -8.09
N ARG A 5 2.49 20.37 -8.16
CA ARG A 5 1.53 19.52 -8.89
C ARG A 5 0.75 18.65 -7.92
N LEU A 6 -0.55 18.61 -8.14
CA LEU A 6 -1.46 17.65 -7.52
C LEU A 6 -1.88 16.64 -8.59
N TYR A 7 -1.27 15.46 -8.54
CA TYR A 7 -1.73 14.32 -9.32
C TYR A 7 -2.95 13.70 -8.63
N TYR A 8 -4.04 13.49 -9.36
CA TYR A 8 -5.29 12.98 -8.78
C TYR A 8 -5.87 11.83 -9.60
N GLU A 9 -6.53 10.91 -8.91
CA GLU A 9 -7.36 9.88 -9.53
C GLU A 9 -8.81 10.35 -9.70
N SER A 10 -9.39 10.98 -8.67
CA SER A 10 -10.76 11.52 -8.72
C SER A 10 -10.76 13.04 -8.70
N LEU A 11 -11.50 13.65 -9.62
CA LEU A 11 -11.58 15.10 -9.78
C LEU A 11 -12.14 15.78 -8.53
N GLU A 12 -13.16 15.21 -7.87
CA GLU A 12 -13.74 15.81 -6.66
C GLU A 12 -12.73 15.84 -5.49
N GLN A 13 -12.03 14.73 -5.26
CA GLN A 13 -11.00 14.65 -4.21
C GLN A 13 -9.81 15.56 -4.52
N GLY A 14 -9.35 15.59 -5.77
CA GLY A 14 -8.24 16.42 -6.20
C GLY A 14 -8.57 17.91 -6.22
N ASN A 15 -9.51 18.31 -7.07
CA ASN A 15 -9.86 19.70 -7.36
C ASN A 15 -10.58 20.39 -6.20
N ASP A 16 -11.58 19.73 -5.61
CA ASP A 16 -12.48 20.42 -4.69
C ASP A 16 -12.08 20.25 -3.23
N TYR A 17 -11.41 19.15 -2.89
CA TYR A 17 -11.04 18.85 -1.50
C TYR A 17 -9.58 19.15 -1.18
N LEU A 18 -8.63 18.59 -1.94
CA LEU A 18 -7.19 18.71 -1.65
C LEU A 18 -6.58 20.02 -2.16
N LEU A 19 -6.91 20.44 -3.39
CA LEU A 19 -6.34 21.64 -4.01
C LEU A 19 -6.54 22.91 -3.16
N PRO A 20 -7.70 23.18 -2.53
CA PRO A 20 -7.84 24.35 -1.65
C PRO A 20 -6.86 24.37 -0.47
N MET A 21 -6.51 23.20 0.08
CA MET A 21 -5.52 23.11 1.17
C MET A 21 -4.13 23.58 0.72
N ILE A 22 -3.78 23.31 -0.54
CA ILE A 22 -2.54 23.73 -1.19
C ILE A 22 -2.60 25.22 -1.52
N THR A 23 -3.63 25.67 -2.24
CA THR A 23 -3.76 27.05 -2.73
C THR A 23 -3.70 28.09 -1.61
N ASN A 24 -4.22 27.76 -0.42
CA ASN A 24 -4.23 28.64 0.75
C ASN A 24 -2.82 28.99 1.28
N VAL A 25 -1.77 28.28 0.87
CA VAL A 25 -0.41 28.48 1.39
C VAL A 25 0.64 28.74 0.31
N VAL A 26 0.20 28.77 -0.95
CA VAL A 26 1.04 29.03 -2.11
C VAL A 26 1.06 30.53 -2.40
N THR A 27 2.24 31.06 -2.75
CA THR A 27 2.43 32.46 -3.12
C THR A 27 2.08 32.71 -4.59
N LYS A 28 1.76 33.96 -4.96
CA LYS A 28 1.33 34.32 -6.33
C LYS A 28 2.36 34.00 -7.43
N ASP A 29 3.64 33.85 -7.08
CA ASP A 29 4.76 33.52 -7.98
C ASP A 29 4.97 32.01 -8.17
N THR A 30 4.19 31.18 -7.50
CA THR A 30 4.25 29.72 -7.61
C THR A 30 3.05 29.22 -8.42
N ASN A 31 3.33 28.42 -9.45
CA ASN A 31 2.29 27.80 -10.25
C ASN A 31 1.69 26.58 -9.53
N ILE A 32 0.39 26.36 -9.65
CA ILE A 32 -0.25 25.12 -9.19
C ILE A 32 -0.87 24.43 -10.40
N LYS A 33 -0.53 23.16 -10.60
CA LYS A 33 -1.14 22.33 -11.65
C LYS A 33 -1.89 21.16 -11.04
N LEU A 34 -3.12 20.99 -11.49
CA LEU A 34 -3.91 19.79 -11.27
C LEU A 34 -3.68 18.86 -12.48
N VAL A 35 -3.30 17.60 -12.23
CA VAL A 35 -2.86 16.67 -13.29
C VAL A 35 -3.51 15.30 -13.08
N LYS A 36 -4.15 14.71 -14.10
CA LYS A 36 -4.63 13.33 -13.97
C LYS A 36 -3.46 12.38 -13.71
N ARG A 37 -3.62 11.53 -12.71
CA ARG A 37 -2.54 10.67 -12.25
C ARG A 37 -2.17 9.62 -13.32
N PRO A 38 -0.88 9.38 -13.58
CA PRO A 38 -0.45 8.29 -14.43
C PRO A 38 -0.90 6.91 -13.93
N LYS A 39 -1.26 6.01 -14.84
CA LYS A 39 -1.72 4.64 -14.52
C LYS A 39 -0.57 3.67 -14.32
N LYS A 40 0.61 3.94 -14.89
CA LYS A 40 1.79 3.05 -14.86
C LYS A 40 3.03 3.78 -14.34
N ALA A 41 3.87 3.06 -13.60
CA ALA A 41 5.16 3.59 -13.12
C ALA A 41 6.06 4.10 -14.25
N SER A 42 6.07 3.41 -15.39
CA SER A 42 6.88 3.75 -16.57
C SER A 42 6.54 5.09 -17.22
N GLN A 43 5.45 5.75 -16.81
CA GLN A 43 5.10 7.09 -17.26
C GLN A 43 5.90 8.17 -16.51
N PHE A 44 6.55 7.81 -15.40
CA PHE A 44 7.52 8.65 -14.72
C PHE A 44 8.94 8.26 -15.14
N PRO A 45 9.88 9.23 -15.22
CA PRO A 45 11.29 8.93 -15.30
C PRO A 45 11.74 8.04 -14.14
N ARG A 46 12.74 7.19 -14.36
CA ARG A 46 13.25 6.28 -13.32
C ARG A 46 13.88 7.08 -12.17
N GLY A 47 13.20 7.07 -11.02
CA GLY A 47 13.54 7.84 -9.83
C GLY A 47 12.48 7.66 -8.75
N ALA A 48 12.39 8.63 -7.83
CA ALA A 48 11.48 8.58 -6.68
C ALA A 48 10.00 8.37 -7.07
N LEU A 49 9.50 9.08 -8.09
CA LEU A 49 8.10 8.94 -8.55
C LEU A 49 7.83 7.58 -9.19
N PHE A 50 8.75 7.08 -10.02
CA PHE A 50 8.70 5.72 -10.56
C PHE A 50 8.69 4.68 -9.44
N SER A 51 9.53 4.86 -8.41
CA SER A 51 9.59 3.99 -7.24
C SER A 51 8.24 3.96 -6.53
N ILE A 52 7.64 5.12 -6.23
CA ILE A 52 6.32 5.21 -5.59
C ILE A 52 5.28 4.41 -6.37
N MET A 53 5.18 4.65 -7.68
CA MET A 53 4.21 3.98 -8.55
C MET A 53 4.48 2.48 -8.75
N SER A 54 5.70 2.02 -8.48
CA SER A 54 6.06 0.60 -8.55
C SER A 54 5.50 -0.18 -7.36
N PHE A 55 5.39 0.44 -6.18
CA PHE A 55 4.84 -0.18 -4.97
C PHE A 55 3.34 0.07 -4.83
N THR A 56 2.94 1.34 -4.91
CA THR A 56 1.56 1.81 -4.69
C THR A 56 0.96 2.40 -5.96
N THR A 57 -0.33 2.68 -5.90
CA THR A 57 -1.10 3.44 -6.87
C THR A 57 -1.89 4.44 -6.02
N PRO A 58 -1.39 5.67 -5.80
CA PRO A 58 -2.01 6.60 -4.86
C PRO A 58 -3.29 7.19 -5.41
N ASP A 59 -4.22 7.58 -4.55
CA ASP A 59 -5.44 8.29 -4.99
C ASP A 59 -5.10 9.75 -5.33
N ALA A 60 -4.16 10.32 -4.58
CA ALA A 60 -3.52 11.58 -4.94
C ALA A 60 -2.03 11.61 -4.57
N LEU A 61 -1.25 12.37 -5.33
CA LEU A 61 0.18 12.57 -5.12
C LEU A 61 0.52 14.04 -5.28
N ILE A 62 1.05 14.64 -4.22
CA ILE A 62 1.55 16.02 -4.22
C ILE A 62 3.04 15.98 -4.55
N THR A 63 3.45 16.80 -5.51
CA THR A 63 4.86 17.00 -5.86
C THR A 63 5.20 18.48 -5.94
N GLY A 64 6.48 18.79 -5.75
CA GLY A 64 7.03 20.12 -5.93
C GLY A 64 8.10 20.13 -7.01
N ILE A 65 8.18 21.20 -7.79
CA ILE A 65 9.16 21.37 -8.86
C ILE A 65 9.97 22.62 -8.61
N LYS A 66 11.29 22.45 -8.65
CA LYS A 66 12.26 23.53 -8.57
C LYS A 66 13.42 23.22 -9.50
N ASP A 67 13.82 24.22 -10.29
CA ASP A 67 14.95 24.14 -11.22
C ASP A 67 14.88 22.93 -12.17
N GLY A 68 13.65 22.59 -12.61
CA GLY A 68 13.38 21.48 -13.52
C GLY A 68 13.38 20.09 -12.88
N ILE A 69 13.60 19.97 -11.56
CA ILE A 69 13.58 18.71 -10.81
C ILE A 69 12.26 18.57 -10.06
N GLU A 70 11.68 17.37 -10.06
CA GLU A 70 10.40 17.05 -9.40
C GLU A 70 10.62 16.18 -8.16
N TYR A 71 10.05 16.64 -7.03
CA TYR A 71 10.20 16.08 -5.70
C TYR A 71 8.85 15.53 -5.23
N PRO A 72 8.74 14.25 -4.84
CA PRO A 72 7.53 13.75 -4.17
C PRO A 72 7.41 14.38 -2.79
N LEU A 73 6.23 14.92 -2.47
CA LEU A 73 5.96 15.59 -1.20
C LEU A 73 4.99 14.81 -0.31
N ALA A 74 3.90 14.31 -0.88
CA ALA A 74 2.94 13.48 -0.14
C ALA A 74 2.24 12.47 -1.06
N ILE A 75 2.18 11.22 -0.60
CA ILE A 75 1.30 10.16 -1.11
C ILE A 75 0.01 10.23 -0.28
N ILE A 76 -1.15 10.31 -0.93
CA ILE A 76 -2.46 10.39 -0.26
C ILE A 76 -3.32 9.22 -0.72
N GLU A 77 -3.93 8.54 0.26
CA GLU A 77 -4.90 7.46 0.03
C GLU A 77 -6.16 7.73 0.86
N PHE A 78 -7.32 7.62 0.22
CA PHE A 78 -8.65 7.58 0.82
C PHE A 78 -9.05 6.12 1.02
N THR A 79 -9.65 5.83 2.17
CA THR A 79 -10.25 4.51 2.39
C THR A 79 -11.51 4.64 3.21
N GLU A 80 -12.57 3.99 2.74
CA GLU A 80 -13.80 3.81 3.50
C GLU A 80 -13.90 2.43 4.14
N ALA A 81 -12.81 1.64 4.09
CA ALA A 81 -12.79 0.28 4.60
C ALA A 81 -13.08 0.22 6.10
N VAL A 82 -13.66 -0.91 6.53
CA VAL A 82 -13.85 -1.17 7.96
C VAL A 82 -12.51 -1.39 8.65
N LYS A 83 -12.42 -0.98 9.92
CA LYS A 83 -11.23 -1.10 10.76
C LYS A 83 -10.97 -2.56 11.17
N THR A 84 -10.37 -3.34 10.27
CA THR A 84 -9.83 -4.68 10.55
C THR A 84 -8.33 -4.70 10.30
N GLU A 85 -7.61 -5.59 11.00
CA GLU A 85 -6.16 -5.76 10.82
C GLU A 85 -5.76 -5.97 9.36
N ASP A 86 -6.51 -6.79 8.63
CA ASP A 86 -6.21 -7.07 7.23
C ASP A 86 -6.33 -5.79 6.37
N HIS A 87 -7.40 -5.01 6.51
CA HIS A 87 -7.57 -3.77 5.74
C HIS A 87 -6.54 -2.71 6.09
N GLU A 88 -6.19 -2.58 7.38
CA GLU A 88 -5.19 -1.63 7.83
C GLU A 88 -3.79 -1.98 7.29
N LEU A 89 -3.38 -3.25 7.45
CA LEU A 89 -2.06 -3.70 7.00
C LEU A 89 -1.95 -3.82 5.48
N GLN A 90 -3.06 -4.07 4.76
CA GLN A 90 -3.05 -4.13 3.30
C GLN A 90 -2.67 -2.81 2.63
N ARG A 91 -2.79 -1.65 3.31
CA ARG A 91 -2.44 -0.32 2.76
C ARG A 91 -0.99 0.10 3.03
N THR A 92 -0.24 -0.66 3.83
CA THR A 92 1.13 -0.31 4.24
C THR A 92 2.16 -0.31 3.10
N TYR A 93 1.83 -0.79 1.90
CA TYR A 93 2.69 -0.59 0.73
C TYR A 93 2.92 0.90 0.41
N GLY A 94 1.94 1.77 0.72
CA GLY A 94 2.06 3.22 0.56
C GLY A 94 3.07 3.80 1.54
N ALA A 95 3.07 3.30 2.78
CA ALA A 95 4.06 3.67 3.79
C ALA A 95 5.48 3.24 3.44
N LEU A 96 5.68 2.02 2.92
CA LEU A 96 6.99 1.59 2.43
C LEU A 96 7.45 2.48 1.27
N ALA A 97 6.58 2.72 0.28
CA ALA A 97 6.88 3.59 -0.85
C ALA A 97 7.31 4.99 -0.40
N ALA A 98 6.62 5.54 0.60
CA ALA A 98 6.90 6.85 1.17
C ALA A 98 8.23 6.89 1.93
N TYR A 99 8.50 5.88 2.76
CA TYR A 99 9.75 5.74 3.50
C TYR A 99 10.96 5.64 2.55
N LEU A 100 10.88 4.79 1.53
CA LEU A 100 11.96 4.62 0.55
C LEU A 100 12.23 5.92 -0.22
N SER A 101 11.19 6.73 -0.47
CA SER A 101 11.25 7.94 -1.28
C SER A 101 11.36 9.25 -0.48
N LYS A 102 11.49 9.15 0.86
CA LYS A 102 11.53 10.29 1.80
C LYS A 102 10.41 11.30 1.58
N THR A 103 9.18 10.80 1.50
CA THR A 103 7.96 11.61 1.33
C THR A 103 6.97 11.30 2.44
N PHE A 104 5.91 12.10 2.60
CA PHE A 104 4.81 11.74 3.49
C PHE A 104 3.92 10.67 2.89
N TYR A 105 3.31 9.85 3.76
CA TYR A 105 2.16 9.01 3.48
C TYR A 105 1.00 9.47 4.34
N ILE A 106 -0.07 9.95 3.72
CA ILE A 106 -1.26 10.44 4.40
C ILE A 106 -2.42 9.52 4.06
N LYS A 107 -2.93 8.82 5.07
CA LYS A 107 -4.09 7.95 4.95
C LYS A 107 -5.32 8.65 5.51
N ILE A 108 -6.30 8.94 4.66
CA ILE A 108 -7.61 9.47 5.05
C ILE A 108 -8.51 8.25 5.31
N SER A 109 -8.71 7.93 6.58
CA SER A 109 -9.20 6.62 7.02
C SER A 109 -10.59 6.69 7.62
N GLY A 110 -11.57 6.12 6.94
CA GLY A 110 -12.93 5.97 7.43
C GLY A 110 -13.01 4.90 8.52
N HIS A 111 -13.37 5.28 9.74
CA HIS A 111 -13.59 4.31 10.83
C HIS A 111 -15.07 4.02 11.02
N LYS A 112 -15.70 3.42 10.00
CA LYS A 112 -17.07 2.91 10.13
C LYS A 112 -17.06 1.47 10.65
N GLU A 113 -18.05 1.17 11.47
CA GLU A 113 -18.38 -0.21 11.83
C GLU A 113 -19.17 -0.89 10.72
N SER A 114 -19.22 -2.21 10.77
CA SER A 114 -20.05 -3.03 9.90
C SER A 114 -21.25 -3.59 10.66
N GLU A 115 -22.39 -3.65 9.98
CA GLU A 115 -23.54 -4.43 10.47
C GLU A 115 -23.30 -5.94 10.40
N LYS A 116 -22.32 -6.39 9.58
CA LYS A 116 -21.92 -7.78 9.42
C LYS A 116 -20.57 -8.05 10.08
N GLU A 117 -20.40 -9.18 10.73
CA GLU A 117 -19.09 -9.65 11.16
C GLU A 117 -18.17 -9.80 9.94
N PHE A 118 -17.11 -8.99 9.89
CA PHE A 118 -16.05 -9.14 8.92
C PHE A 118 -14.94 -10.03 9.50
N GLY A 119 -14.29 -10.79 8.62
CA GLY A 119 -13.07 -11.50 9.00
C GLY A 119 -11.93 -10.51 9.26
N GLY A 120 -11.08 -10.83 10.24
CA GLY A 120 -9.90 -10.02 10.60
C GLY A 120 -9.90 -9.73 12.10
N ALA A 121 -8.71 -9.73 12.71
CA ALA A 121 -8.58 -9.34 14.11
C ALA A 121 -8.78 -7.83 14.26
N GLU A 122 -9.13 -7.39 15.47
CA GLU A 122 -9.06 -5.98 15.82
C GLU A 122 -7.60 -5.49 15.72
N TYR A 123 -7.43 -4.27 15.20
CA TYR A 123 -6.12 -3.63 15.06
C TYR A 123 -6.26 -2.14 15.35
N ASN A 124 -5.36 -1.61 16.17
CA ASN A 124 -5.25 -0.17 16.34
C ASN A 124 -4.50 0.42 15.14
N PRO A 125 -5.13 1.25 14.28
CA PRO A 125 -4.52 1.78 13.06
C PRO A 125 -3.28 2.64 13.38
N TYR A 126 -3.22 3.26 14.57
CA TYR A 126 -2.10 4.05 15.02
C TYR A 126 -0.86 3.21 15.39
N SER A 127 -0.98 1.88 15.46
CA SER A 127 0.16 0.99 15.74
C SER A 127 1.17 0.98 14.59
N THR A 128 0.72 1.10 13.33
CA THR A 128 1.64 1.19 12.19
C THR A 128 2.54 2.43 12.27
N PRO A 129 2.03 3.68 12.38
CA PRO A 129 2.89 4.84 12.51
C PRO A 129 3.78 4.78 13.75
N LYS A 130 3.30 4.25 14.90
CA LYS A 130 4.14 4.05 16.08
C LYS A 130 5.34 3.15 15.80
N ILE A 131 5.10 1.98 15.19
CA ILE A 131 6.16 1.04 14.80
C ILE A 131 7.18 1.70 13.87
N LEU A 132 6.71 2.50 12.91
CA LEU A 132 7.61 3.17 11.96
C LEU A 132 8.45 4.28 12.61
N ILE A 133 7.88 5.01 13.56
CA ILE A 133 8.63 5.99 14.36
C ILE A 133 9.67 5.28 15.21
N ASP A 134 9.26 4.28 15.99
CA ASP A 134 10.12 3.62 16.98
C ASP A 134 11.29 2.87 16.33
N GLN A 135 11.09 2.24 15.17
CA GLN A 135 12.12 1.41 14.52
C GLN A 135 12.91 2.12 13.41
N PHE A 136 12.31 3.11 12.75
CA PHE A 136 12.88 3.73 11.56
C PHE A 136 12.98 5.25 11.66
N ASN A 137 12.56 5.86 12.77
CA ASN A 137 12.49 7.31 12.96
C ASN A 137 11.70 8.00 11.83
N TYR A 138 10.64 7.34 11.36
CA TYR A 138 9.82 7.84 10.26
C TYR A 138 8.49 8.39 10.75
N GLU A 139 8.43 9.72 10.91
CA GLU A 139 7.22 10.46 11.33
C GLU A 139 6.30 10.85 10.16
N GLY A 140 6.63 10.45 8.93
CA GLY A 140 5.91 10.84 7.72
C GLY A 140 4.61 10.07 7.45
N TYR A 141 4.27 9.06 8.27
CA TYR A 141 2.98 8.38 8.21
C TYR A 141 1.97 9.17 9.05
N ILE A 142 0.96 9.74 8.39
CA ILE A 142 -0.12 10.51 9.02
C ILE A 142 -1.47 9.82 8.76
N ILE A 143 -2.26 9.64 9.82
CA ILE A 143 -3.65 9.19 9.71
C ILE A 143 -4.56 10.40 9.92
N ALA A 144 -5.37 10.69 8.91
CA ALA A 144 -6.46 11.65 8.97
C ALA A 144 -7.76 10.87 9.20
N ASP A 145 -8.27 10.89 10.44
CA ASP A 145 -9.46 10.14 10.82
C ASP A 145 -10.72 10.72 10.19
N TRP A 146 -11.39 9.91 9.38
CA TRP A 146 -12.66 10.23 8.76
C TRP A 146 -13.79 9.67 9.63
N GLY A 147 -14.37 10.57 10.43
CA GLY A 147 -15.42 10.27 11.38
C GLY A 147 -16.74 9.81 10.74
N THR A 148 -17.56 9.18 11.58
CA THR A 148 -18.92 8.74 11.23
C THR A 148 -19.96 9.81 11.57
N LYS A 149 -21.13 9.74 10.94
CA LYS A 149 -22.26 10.63 11.26
C LYS A 149 -22.62 10.51 12.74
N LYS A 150 -22.96 11.65 13.36
CA LYS A 150 -23.40 11.70 14.76
C LYS A 150 -24.58 10.74 14.98
N GLY A 151 -24.42 9.80 15.91
CA GLY A 151 -25.44 8.78 16.22
C GLY A 151 -25.51 7.60 15.24
N ASN A 152 -24.64 7.53 14.22
CA ASN A 152 -24.60 6.42 13.27
C ASN A 152 -23.14 6.01 12.95
N LYS A 153 -22.67 4.99 13.66
CA LYS A 153 -21.33 4.40 13.53
C LYS A 153 -21.08 3.61 12.23
N PHE A 154 -22.11 3.37 11.42
CA PHE A 154 -22.02 2.58 10.19
C PHE A 154 -21.85 3.45 8.94
N THR A 155 -22.06 4.77 9.05
CA THR A 155 -22.04 5.70 7.92
C THR A 155 -21.02 6.80 8.14
N LEU A 156 -20.09 6.95 7.20
CA LEU A 156 -19.11 8.04 7.22
C LEU A 156 -19.80 9.40 7.06
N GLU A 157 -19.31 10.40 7.79
CA GLU A 157 -19.75 11.77 7.66
C GLU A 157 -19.24 12.35 6.34
N ARG A 158 -20.09 12.95 5.51
CA ARG A 158 -19.67 13.45 4.19
C ARG A 158 -19.58 14.96 4.20
N ASN A 159 -18.68 15.51 3.39
CA ASN A 159 -18.72 16.92 3.06
C ASN A 159 -20.02 17.22 2.29
N PRO A 160 -20.81 18.22 2.70
CA PRO A 160 -22.09 18.53 2.04
C PRO A 160 -21.93 18.99 0.59
N ASN A 161 -20.79 19.59 0.26
CA ASN A 161 -20.50 20.07 -1.10
C ASN A 161 -19.75 19.04 -1.93
N PHE A 162 -19.00 18.12 -1.29
CA PHE A 162 -18.12 17.14 -1.95
C PHE A 162 -18.38 15.73 -1.38
N PRO A 163 -19.45 15.04 -1.80
CA PRO A 163 -19.96 13.87 -1.08
C PRO A 163 -19.04 12.63 -1.05
N SER A 164 -18.02 12.56 -1.89
CA SER A 164 -16.96 11.53 -1.84
C SER A 164 -15.85 11.84 -0.84
N CYS A 165 -15.88 13.02 -0.19
CA CYS A 165 -14.85 13.48 0.72
C CYS A 165 -15.37 13.57 2.17
N PRO A 166 -14.47 13.49 3.16
CA PRO A 166 -14.80 13.86 4.54
C PRO A 166 -15.05 15.37 4.67
N PRO A 167 -15.66 15.82 5.78
CA PRO A 167 -15.47 17.19 6.25
C PRO A 167 -13.99 17.57 6.37
N GLU A 168 -13.68 18.85 6.59
CA GLU A 168 -12.27 19.26 6.79
C GLU A 168 -11.67 18.55 8.01
N ILE A 169 -10.58 17.79 7.80
CA ILE A 169 -9.85 17.11 8.87
C ILE A 169 -8.63 17.98 9.26
N PRO A 170 -8.52 18.47 10.51
CA PRO A 170 -7.46 19.41 10.89
C PRO A 170 -6.04 18.89 10.66
N ILE A 171 -5.75 17.63 11.03
CA ILE A 171 -4.42 17.05 10.85
C ILE A 171 -4.04 16.91 9.36
N LEU A 172 -5.00 16.60 8.48
CA LEU A 172 -4.79 16.53 7.03
C LEU A 172 -4.37 17.90 6.49
N LYS A 173 -5.16 18.92 6.79
CA LYS A 173 -4.91 20.29 6.35
C LYS A 173 -3.58 20.83 6.86
N SER A 174 -3.32 20.71 8.17
CA SER A 174 -2.06 21.12 8.77
C SER A 174 -0.87 20.44 8.10
N THR A 175 -0.97 19.13 7.85
CA THR A 175 0.09 18.33 7.20
C THR A 175 0.37 18.81 5.79
N ILE A 176 -0.64 18.89 4.93
CA ILE A 176 -0.47 19.35 3.53
C ILE A 176 0.13 20.75 3.51
N GLN A 177 -0.36 21.65 4.37
CA GLN A 177 0.12 23.02 4.43
C GLN A 177 1.58 23.12 4.89
N ALA A 178 1.99 22.36 5.91
CA ALA A 178 3.36 22.34 6.39
C ALA A 178 4.33 21.80 5.33
N ILE A 179 3.93 20.72 4.63
CA ILE A 179 4.72 20.13 3.54
C ILE A 179 4.96 21.14 2.42
N VAL A 180 3.89 21.79 1.94
CA VAL A 180 3.98 22.75 0.84
C VAL A 180 4.80 23.97 1.26
N LYS A 181 4.55 24.55 2.44
CA LYS A 181 5.32 25.69 2.96
C LYS A 181 6.80 25.37 3.09
N ALA A 182 7.14 24.22 3.67
CA ALA A 182 8.52 23.80 3.84
C ALA A 182 9.24 23.65 2.50
N PHE A 183 8.61 23.00 1.51
CA PHE A 183 9.17 22.87 0.17
C PHE A 183 9.35 24.22 -0.53
N LEU A 184 8.35 25.10 -0.45
CA LEU A 184 8.44 26.44 -1.04
C LEU A 184 9.53 27.28 -0.37
N LYS A 185 9.84 27.06 0.90
CA LYS A 185 10.98 27.71 1.55
C LYS A 185 12.30 27.13 1.04
N SER A 186 12.42 25.81 0.97
CA SER A 186 13.62 25.10 0.54
C SER A 186 13.29 23.69 0.09
N GLU A 187 13.77 23.28 -1.09
CA GLU A 187 13.75 21.90 -1.57
C GLU A 187 14.71 20.99 -0.78
N LYS A 188 15.67 21.57 -0.06
CA LYS A 188 16.56 20.84 0.84
C LYS A 188 15.91 20.74 2.22
N ASN A 189 15.91 19.54 2.80
CA ASN A 189 15.40 19.26 4.15
C ASN A 189 13.92 19.66 4.36
N TRP A 190 13.12 19.72 3.28
CA TRP A 190 11.70 20.08 3.36
C TRP A 190 10.93 19.10 4.24
N PHE A 191 11.29 17.81 4.20
CA PHE A 191 10.64 16.76 4.97
C PHE A 191 10.83 17.01 6.47
N GLU A 192 12.07 17.16 6.93
CA GLU A 192 12.39 17.42 8.34
C GLU A 192 11.82 18.77 8.82
N THR A 193 11.88 19.79 7.95
CA THR A 193 11.31 21.12 8.25
C THR A 193 9.79 21.03 8.43
N SER A 194 9.09 20.30 7.56
CA SER A 194 7.65 20.13 7.66
C SER A 194 7.22 19.35 8.92
N ILE A 195 7.96 18.32 9.32
CA ILE A 195 7.73 17.62 10.60
C ILE A 195 7.93 18.57 11.78
N LYS A 196 8.99 19.38 11.76
CA LYS A 196 9.24 20.39 12.80
C LYS A 196 8.08 21.38 12.91
N GLU A 197 7.61 21.91 11.78
CA GLU A 197 6.47 22.83 11.76
C GLU A 197 5.17 22.15 12.22
N LEU A 198 4.96 20.88 11.85
CA LEU A 198 3.79 20.11 12.28
C LEU A 198 3.72 19.93 13.79
N LYS A 199 4.87 19.69 14.45
CA LYS A 199 4.96 19.53 15.91
C LYS A 199 4.43 20.73 16.70
N GLU A 200 4.45 21.91 16.11
CA GLU A 200 3.90 23.14 16.71
C GLU A 200 2.37 23.22 16.60
N THR A 201 1.72 22.35 15.84
CA THR A 201 0.27 22.37 15.63
C THR A 201 -0.48 21.54 16.69
N SER A 202 -1.62 22.05 17.15
CA SER A 202 -2.49 21.32 18.08
C SER A 202 -3.02 20.01 17.47
N SER A 203 -3.31 20.00 16.17
CA SER A 203 -3.75 18.80 15.44
C SER A 203 -2.71 17.68 15.47
N TYR A 204 -1.43 18.00 15.31
CA TYR A 204 -0.36 17.00 15.37
C TYR A 204 -0.17 16.48 16.79
N ASN A 205 -0.23 17.36 17.79
CA ASN A 205 -0.11 16.95 19.19
C ASN A 205 -1.26 16.01 19.61
N THR A 206 -2.48 16.23 19.13
CA THR A 206 -3.59 15.29 19.31
C THR A 206 -3.33 13.95 18.61
N TYR A 207 -2.92 14.00 17.34
CA TYR A 207 -2.54 12.80 16.58
C TYR A 207 -1.45 11.98 17.29
N ARG A 208 -0.40 12.65 17.78
CA ARG A 208 0.73 11.97 18.43
C ARG A 208 0.34 11.29 19.73
N LYS A 209 -0.57 11.85 20.52
CA LYS A 209 -1.08 11.19 21.74
C LYS A 209 -1.73 9.83 21.46
N GLU A 210 -2.42 9.69 20.33
CA GLU A 210 -3.03 8.42 19.93
C GLU A 210 -1.97 7.42 19.44
N VAL A 211 -1.00 7.91 18.66
CA VAL A 211 0.13 7.11 18.19
C VAL A 211 0.98 6.61 19.36
N ASP A 212 1.33 7.45 20.33
CA ASP A 212 2.22 7.07 21.45
C ASP A 212 1.61 6.00 22.36
N LYS A 213 0.28 5.88 22.41
CA LYS A 213 -0.44 4.85 23.17
C LYS A 213 -0.67 3.56 22.38
N ALA A 214 -0.33 3.51 21.11
CA ALA A 214 -0.63 2.38 20.24
C ALA A 214 0.29 1.18 20.48
N THR A 215 -0.08 0.03 19.92
CA THR A 215 0.66 -1.24 20.06
C THR A 215 2.02 -1.15 19.39
N GLU A 216 3.06 -1.61 20.08
CA GLU A 216 4.43 -1.69 19.55
C GLU A 216 4.66 -2.97 18.72
N ALA A 217 5.75 -3.00 17.96
CA ALA A 217 6.06 -4.13 17.07
C ALA A 217 6.24 -5.46 17.84
N LYS A 218 6.82 -5.40 19.05
CA LYS A 218 7.03 -6.58 19.89
C LYS A 218 5.69 -7.14 20.38
N GLU A 219 4.82 -6.28 20.90
CA GLU A 219 3.48 -6.66 21.37
C GLU A 219 2.61 -7.19 20.21
N LEU A 220 2.72 -6.59 19.02
CA LEU A 220 2.05 -7.09 17.81
C LEU A 220 2.52 -8.50 17.45
N LEU A 221 3.83 -8.74 17.49
CA LEU A 221 4.43 -10.05 17.19
C LEU A 221 4.00 -11.10 18.22
N GLU A 222 4.00 -10.77 19.51
CA GLU A 222 3.49 -11.62 20.58
C GLU A 222 2.01 -11.95 20.38
N THR A 223 1.21 -10.95 20.00
CA THR A 223 -0.21 -11.15 19.67
C THR A 223 -0.38 -12.15 18.53
N TRP A 224 0.39 -12.02 17.45
CA TRP A 224 0.35 -12.98 16.34
C TRP A 224 0.79 -14.38 16.76
N ASN A 225 1.83 -14.50 17.57
CA ASN A 225 2.32 -15.79 18.08
C ASN A 225 1.30 -16.47 19.01
N ASN A 226 0.55 -15.70 19.78
CA ASN A 226 -0.47 -16.20 20.71
C ASN A 226 -1.77 -16.65 20.04
N ARG A 227 -2.00 -16.31 18.76
CA ARG A 227 -3.17 -16.76 17.97
C ARG A 227 -3.05 -18.25 17.57
N LYS A 228 -2.88 -19.14 18.53
CA LYS A 228 -2.84 -20.59 18.31
C LYS A 228 -4.19 -21.06 17.76
N ASN A 229 -4.17 -21.70 16.59
CA ASN A 229 -5.36 -22.35 16.01
C ASN A 229 -5.10 -23.84 15.86
N THR A 230 -6.04 -24.67 16.30
CA THR A 230 -5.97 -26.13 16.09
C THR A 230 -5.98 -26.48 14.60
N ASN A 231 -6.57 -25.62 13.76
CA ASN A 231 -6.50 -25.71 12.31
C ASN A 231 -5.58 -24.61 11.74
N LEU A 232 -4.34 -25.00 11.44
CA LEU A 232 -3.33 -24.11 10.85
C LEU A 232 -3.73 -23.54 9.48
N ASN A 233 -4.65 -24.18 8.75
CA ASN A 233 -5.17 -23.63 7.49
C ASN A 233 -6.06 -22.39 7.71
N LYS A 234 -6.53 -22.13 8.94
CA LYS A 234 -7.25 -20.90 9.30
C LYS A 234 -6.32 -19.79 9.83
N LEU A 235 -5.06 -20.12 10.14
CA LEU A 235 -4.11 -19.16 10.69
C LEU A 235 -3.66 -18.16 9.62
N ARG A 236 -3.59 -16.88 10.00
CA ARG A 236 -3.17 -15.78 9.11
C ARG A 236 -1.66 -15.56 9.14
N TYR A 237 -1.08 -15.58 10.34
CA TYR A 237 0.33 -15.32 10.61
C TYR A 237 0.96 -16.51 11.31
N PHE A 238 2.13 -16.91 10.85
CA PHE A 238 2.94 -17.95 11.43
C PHE A 238 4.18 -17.29 12.01
N VAL A 239 4.41 -17.42 13.31
CA VAL A 239 5.50 -16.76 14.02
C VAL A 239 6.30 -17.82 14.77
N ASN A 240 7.62 -17.72 14.70
CA ASN A 240 8.56 -18.37 15.61
C ASN A 240 9.84 -17.52 15.71
N GLU A 241 10.83 -18.02 16.44
CA GLU A 241 12.07 -17.30 16.74
C GLU A 241 12.90 -16.96 15.49
N GLU A 242 12.82 -17.74 14.40
CA GLU A 242 13.64 -17.51 13.21
C GLU A 242 12.90 -16.83 12.06
N TRP A 243 11.58 -17.02 11.97
CA TRP A 243 10.82 -16.57 10.82
C TRP A 243 9.38 -16.18 11.12
N ILE A 244 8.90 -15.26 10.29
CA ILE A 244 7.50 -14.82 10.24
C ILE A 244 6.97 -15.13 8.85
N GLY A 245 5.77 -15.69 8.77
CA GLY A 245 5.09 -15.84 7.49
C GLY A 245 3.64 -15.43 7.53
N ALA A 246 3.16 -14.98 6.38
CA ALA A 246 1.79 -14.57 6.19
C ALA A 246 1.13 -15.40 5.09
N LYS A 247 -0.12 -15.78 5.34
CA LYS A 247 -0.94 -16.53 4.42
C LYS A 247 -1.25 -15.71 3.16
N ILE A 248 -1.01 -16.30 2.00
CA ILE A 248 -1.40 -15.81 0.68
C ILE A 248 -2.58 -16.64 0.22
N ASN A 249 -3.78 -16.06 0.24
CA ASN A 249 -5.00 -16.80 -0.11
C ASN A 249 -5.19 -16.99 -1.61
N ARG A 250 -4.78 -16.01 -2.41
CA ARG A 250 -4.89 -16.01 -3.87
C ARG A 250 -3.87 -15.04 -4.45
N PHE A 251 -3.56 -15.20 -5.74
CA PHE A 251 -2.79 -14.20 -6.48
C PHE A 251 -3.67 -13.16 -7.18
N SER A 252 -5.00 -13.30 -7.13
CA SER A 252 -5.94 -12.49 -7.92
C SER A 252 -6.80 -11.52 -7.12
N HIS A 253 -6.43 -10.23 -7.12
CA HIS A 253 -7.20 -9.00 -6.80
C HIS A 253 -6.20 -7.82 -6.70
N ALA A 254 -6.63 -6.54 -6.71
CA ALA A 254 -5.73 -5.40 -6.52
C ALA A 254 -4.94 -5.43 -5.18
N MET A 255 -5.51 -6.09 -4.18
CA MET A 255 -4.95 -6.28 -2.83
C MET A 255 -4.40 -7.69 -2.59
N ASP A 256 -4.54 -8.61 -3.57
CA ASP A 256 -4.08 -9.99 -3.49
C ASP A 256 -2.86 -10.25 -4.41
N PRO A 257 -1.90 -11.10 -4.02
CA PRO A 257 -1.71 -11.59 -2.65
C PRO A 257 -1.60 -10.41 -1.73
N ASP A 258 -1.88 -10.56 -0.44
CA ASP A 258 -1.93 -9.47 0.54
C ASP A 258 -0.66 -8.61 0.59
N ARG A 259 -0.46 -7.76 -0.43
CA ARG A 259 0.83 -7.18 -0.77
C ARG A 259 1.22 -6.23 0.34
N GLY A 260 0.28 -5.44 0.85
CA GLY A 260 0.52 -4.60 2.01
C GLY A 260 1.00 -5.39 3.21
N ILE A 261 0.33 -6.48 3.59
CA ILE A 261 0.76 -7.31 4.72
C ILE A 261 2.17 -7.87 4.51
N LEU A 262 2.48 -8.40 3.32
CA LEU A 262 3.82 -8.89 3.01
C LEU A 262 4.87 -7.76 3.02
N ASN A 263 4.51 -6.58 2.52
CA ASN A 263 5.34 -5.38 2.57
C ASN A 263 5.60 -4.97 4.02
N PHE A 264 4.56 -4.87 4.86
CA PHE A 264 4.66 -4.50 6.27
C PHE A 264 5.58 -5.45 7.03
N ILE A 265 5.33 -6.75 6.95
CA ILE A 265 6.11 -7.75 7.68
C ILE A 265 7.57 -7.72 7.23
N SER A 266 7.81 -7.61 5.92
CA SER A 266 9.17 -7.47 5.39
C SER A 266 9.84 -6.17 5.83
N PHE A 267 9.12 -5.05 5.78
CA PHE A 267 9.64 -3.74 6.16
C PHE A 267 10.05 -3.73 7.63
N VAL A 268 9.15 -4.14 8.52
CA VAL A 268 9.33 -4.06 9.98
C VAL A 268 10.28 -5.14 10.50
N PHE A 269 10.17 -6.38 10.03
CA PHE A 269 10.82 -7.53 10.70
C PHE A 269 12.00 -8.17 9.93
N SER A 270 12.36 -7.70 8.73
CA SER A 270 13.44 -8.33 7.94
C SER A 270 14.84 -8.25 8.56
N LYS A 271 15.05 -7.39 9.56
CA LYS A 271 16.30 -7.32 10.33
C LYS A 271 16.43 -8.44 11.37
N THR A 272 15.31 -8.95 11.86
CA THR A 272 15.26 -9.90 12.98
C THR A 272 14.76 -11.28 12.58
N HIS A 273 13.97 -11.38 11.51
CA HIS A 273 13.34 -12.63 11.08
C HIS A 273 13.47 -12.82 9.57
N LYS A 274 13.50 -14.08 9.14
CA LYS A 274 13.23 -14.43 7.74
C LYS A 274 11.75 -14.30 7.46
N ILE A 275 11.40 -13.89 6.24
CA ILE A 275 10.02 -13.55 5.87
C ILE A 275 9.52 -14.52 4.81
N PHE A 276 8.39 -15.19 5.07
CA PHE A 276 7.82 -16.19 4.17
C PHE A 276 6.39 -15.88 3.74
N GLY A 277 6.09 -16.15 2.47
CA GLY A 277 4.70 -16.26 2.00
C GLY A 277 4.18 -17.69 2.19
N ILE A 278 2.95 -17.88 2.63
CA ILE A 278 2.32 -19.20 2.73
C ILE A 278 1.18 -19.29 1.72
N TYR A 279 1.44 -19.81 0.52
CA TYR A 279 0.41 -19.93 -0.51
C TYR A 279 -0.61 -21.01 -0.13
N ALA A 280 -1.83 -20.59 0.17
CA ALA A 280 -2.86 -21.45 0.72
C ALA A 280 -3.46 -22.38 -0.35
N LEU A 281 -3.13 -23.67 -0.24
CA LEU A 281 -3.67 -24.72 -1.11
C LEU A 281 -4.89 -25.43 -0.49
N VAL A 282 -5.14 -25.19 0.81
CA VAL A 282 -6.38 -25.57 1.50
C VAL A 282 -7.26 -24.34 1.68
N ARG A 283 -8.40 -24.31 0.99
CA ARG A 283 -9.32 -23.17 0.93
C ARG A 283 -10.75 -23.64 1.27
N PRO A 284 -11.31 -23.25 2.43
CA PRO A 284 -12.67 -23.66 2.84
C PRO A 284 -13.78 -23.21 1.86
N ARG A 285 -13.58 -22.07 1.19
CA ARG A 285 -14.47 -21.54 0.14
C ARG A 285 -14.01 -21.92 -1.28
N GLY A 286 -13.14 -22.93 -1.39
CA GLY A 286 -12.65 -23.47 -2.66
C GLY A 286 -13.61 -24.49 -3.26
N ASN A 287 -13.21 -25.08 -4.39
CA ASN A 287 -13.90 -26.27 -4.90
C ASN A 287 -13.58 -27.50 -4.03
N GLU A 288 -14.18 -28.65 -4.33
CA GLU A 288 -13.99 -29.88 -3.56
C GLU A 288 -12.52 -30.33 -3.45
N ILE A 289 -11.70 -30.04 -4.46
CA ILE A 289 -10.26 -30.31 -4.40
C ILE A 289 -9.57 -29.42 -3.36
N LEU A 290 -9.84 -28.12 -3.36
CA LEU A 290 -9.20 -27.14 -2.48
C LEU A 290 -9.71 -27.22 -1.03
N LYS A 291 -10.91 -27.74 -0.76
CA LYS A 291 -11.45 -27.90 0.60
C LYS A 291 -10.74 -28.98 1.43
N LYS A 292 -10.27 -30.04 0.79
CA LYS A 292 -9.62 -31.19 1.47
C LYS A 292 -8.32 -30.79 2.14
N ASP A 293 -7.90 -31.52 3.16
CA ASP A 293 -6.58 -31.34 3.75
C ASP A 293 -5.46 -31.73 2.77
N LEU A 294 -4.26 -31.28 3.09
CA LEU A 294 -3.05 -31.61 2.34
C LEU A 294 -2.32 -32.79 3.01
N ASP A 295 -2.43 -33.97 2.41
CA ASP A 295 -1.97 -35.24 2.98
C ASP A 295 -0.83 -35.93 2.20
N SER A 296 -0.60 -35.51 0.96
CA SER A 296 0.42 -36.08 0.09
C SER A 296 0.93 -35.09 -0.95
N LEU A 297 2.10 -35.40 -1.51
CA LEU A 297 2.68 -34.67 -2.63
C LEU A 297 1.80 -34.70 -3.89
N THR A 298 1.10 -35.81 -4.13
CA THR A 298 0.13 -35.94 -5.24
C THR A 298 -1.04 -34.96 -5.04
N THR A 299 -1.59 -34.89 -3.83
CA THR A 299 -2.63 -33.94 -3.46
C THR A 299 -2.13 -32.50 -3.58
N LEU A 300 -0.88 -32.21 -3.18
CA LEU A 300 -0.23 -30.90 -3.34
C LEU A 300 -0.22 -30.45 -4.79
N ARG A 301 0.32 -31.28 -5.69
CA ARG A 301 0.43 -30.95 -7.13
C ARG A 301 -0.95 -30.68 -7.75
N LYS A 302 -1.95 -31.50 -7.41
CA LYS A 302 -3.32 -31.31 -7.90
C LYS A 302 -3.93 -30.01 -7.39
N LYS A 303 -3.80 -29.72 -6.09
CA LYS A 303 -4.29 -28.48 -5.49
C LYS A 303 -3.59 -27.24 -6.03
N LEU A 304 -2.28 -27.31 -6.26
CA LEU A 304 -1.51 -26.20 -6.83
C LEU A 304 -2.03 -25.83 -8.23
N LYS A 305 -2.20 -26.82 -9.11
CA LYS A 305 -2.76 -26.60 -10.46
C LYS A 305 -4.14 -25.95 -10.39
N GLU A 306 -5.00 -26.44 -9.51
CA GLU A 306 -6.34 -25.88 -9.30
C GLU A 306 -6.32 -24.45 -8.75
N ALA A 307 -5.48 -24.19 -7.75
CA ALA A 307 -5.32 -22.88 -7.14
C ALA A 307 -4.82 -21.85 -8.17
N ILE A 308 -3.83 -22.21 -8.98
CA ILE A 308 -3.29 -21.38 -10.07
C ILE A 308 -4.35 -21.10 -11.13
N ALA A 309 -5.12 -22.11 -11.55
CA ALA A 309 -6.18 -21.93 -12.53
C ALA A 309 -7.25 -20.95 -12.02
N LYS A 310 -7.64 -21.07 -10.75
CA LYS A 310 -8.60 -20.16 -10.10
C LYS A 310 -8.06 -18.74 -9.93
N ASP A 311 -6.75 -18.59 -9.74
CA ASP A 311 -6.08 -17.30 -9.53
C ASP A 311 -5.54 -16.69 -10.84
N SER A 312 -5.98 -17.21 -12.00
CA SER A 312 -5.48 -16.82 -13.32
C SER A 312 -5.68 -15.33 -13.62
N GLY A 313 -4.77 -14.76 -14.43
CA GLY A 313 -4.84 -13.38 -14.92
C GLY A 313 -4.14 -12.31 -14.06
N SER A 314 -3.69 -12.64 -12.85
CA SER A 314 -3.07 -11.65 -11.94
C SER A 314 -1.55 -11.79 -11.78
N VAL A 315 -1.01 -12.95 -12.12
CA VAL A 315 0.44 -13.22 -12.22
C VAL A 315 0.76 -13.76 -13.60
N PRO A 316 1.98 -13.50 -14.13
CA PRO A 316 2.35 -13.94 -15.47
C PRO A 316 2.53 -15.47 -15.52
N ASN A 317 2.14 -16.08 -16.66
CA ASN A 317 2.17 -17.53 -16.85
C ASN A 317 3.54 -18.16 -16.55
N TRP A 318 4.63 -17.47 -16.90
CA TRP A 318 5.97 -17.99 -16.62
C TRP A 318 6.19 -18.26 -15.13
N PHE A 319 5.63 -17.44 -14.24
CA PHE A 319 5.79 -17.62 -12.80
C PHE A 319 5.01 -18.83 -12.32
N THR A 320 3.75 -18.96 -12.75
CA THR A 320 2.89 -20.09 -12.40
C THR A 320 3.43 -21.41 -12.94
N ASP A 321 3.99 -21.42 -14.14
CA ASP A 321 4.60 -22.60 -14.76
C ASP A 321 5.82 -23.08 -13.96
N GLU A 322 6.66 -22.16 -13.48
CA GLU A 322 7.83 -22.49 -12.67
C GLU A 322 7.44 -22.99 -11.27
N LEU A 323 6.34 -22.50 -10.68
CA LEU A 323 5.79 -23.08 -9.44
C LEU A 323 5.32 -24.52 -9.65
N ILE A 324 4.63 -24.80 -10.76
CA ILE A 324 4.18 -26.15 -11.11
C ILE A 324 5.39 -27.07 -11.32
N LYS A 325 6.40 -26.63 -12.08
CA LYS A 325 7.64 -27.39 -12.29
C LYS A 325 8.36 -27.70 -10.99
N ALA A 326 8.47 -26.74 -10.07
CA ALA A 326 9.06 -26.99 -8.76
C ALA A 326 8.29 -28.08 -8.00
N ALA A 327 6.95 -28.00 -7.98
CA ALA A 327 6.13 -29.02 -7.35
C ALA A 327 6.22 -30.40 -8.02
N GLU A 328 6.36 -30.45 -9.35
CA GLU A 328 6.56 -31.69 -10.12
C GLU A 328 7.95 -32.29 -9.88
N SER A 329 8.98 -31.47 -9.70
CA SER A 329 10.35 -31.91 -9.42
C SER A 329 10.57 -32.42 -7.99
N ALA A 330 9.71 -32.02 -7.05
CA ALA A 330 9.82 -32.43 -5.66
C ALA A 330 9.67 -33.96 -5.51
N LYS A 331 10.46 -34.55 -4.63
CA LYS A 331 10.43 -35.96 -4.22
C LYS A 331 9.58 -36.17 -2.98
N THR A 332 9.47 -35.15 -2.12
CA THR A 332 8.68 -35.21 -0.87
C THR A 332 7.78 -34.00 -0.70
N GLN A 333 6.72 -34.12 0.12
CA GLN A 333 5.78 -33.03 0.37
C GLN A 333 6.43 -31.83 1.07
N ASN A 334 7.42 -32.04 1.93
CA ASN A 334 8.06 -31.00 2.75
C ASN A 334 9.44 -30.59 2.22
N GLU A 335 9.74 -30.89 0.96
CA GLU A 335 11.05 -30.62 0.37
C GLU A 335 11.34 -29.12 0.34
N THR A 336 12.61 -28.77 0.56
CA THR A 336 13.10 -27.41 0.36
C THR A 336 13.79 -27.32 -1.01
N ILE A 337 13.27 -26.45 -1.87
CA ILE A 337 13.77 -26.22 -3.23
C ILE A 337 14.40 -24.83 -3.32
N ASN A 338 15.61 -24.77 -3.84
CA ASN A 338 16.25 -23.51 -4.18
C ASN A 338 15.64 -22.92 -5.46
N PHE A 339 14.95 -21.80 -5.32
CA PHE A 339 14.24 -21.11 -6.41
C PHE A 339 15.02 -19.91 -6.97
N GLN A 340 16.28 -19.72 -6.54
CA GLN A 340 17.13 -18.60 -6.96
C GLN A 340 17.34 -18.54 -8.49
N SER A 341 17.65 -19.68 -9.12
CA SER A 341 17.93 -19.74 -10.56
C SER A 341 16.73 -19.35 -11.42
N VAL A 342 15.51 -19.64 -10.96
CA VAL A 342 14.27 -19.22 -11.61
C VAL A 342 14.16 -17.70 -11.58
N TRP A 343 14.40 -17.07 -10.42
CA TRP A 343 14.39 -15.61 -10.31
C TRP A 343 15.45 -14.95 -11.18
N GLU A 344 16.66 -15.50 -11.24
CA GLU A 344 17.74 -14.98 -12.09
C GLU A 344 17.40 -15.08 -13.58
N LYS A 345 16.86 -16.23 -14.02
CA LYS A 345 16.38 -16.45 -15.39
C LYS A 345 15.31 -15.41 -15.78
N HIS A 346 14.42 -15.04 -14.86
CA HIS A 346 13.32 -14.11 -15.12
C HIS A 346 13.54 -12.70 -14.57
N LYS A 347 14.77 -12.34 -14.18
CA LYS A 347 15.07 -11.10 -13.42
C LYS A 347 14.47 -9.84 -14.04
N LYS A 348 14.58 -9.69 -15.36
CA LYS A 348 14.07 -8.53 -16.10
C LYS A 348 12.53 -8.39 -16.08
N LYS A 349 11.81 -9.49 -15.83
CA LYS A 349 10.34 -9.56 -15.82
C LYS A 349 9.73 -9.43 -14.43
N ILE A 350 10.55 -9.43 -13.38
CA ILE A 350 10.05 -9.39 -11.98
C ILE A 350 9.28 -8.10 -11.73
N SER A 351 9.84 -6.96 -12.15
CA SER A 351 9.27 -5.63 -11.92
C SER A 351 8.06 -5.30 -12.80
N ASP A 352 7.76 -6.12 -13.81
CA ASP A 352 6.60 -5.91 -14.70
C ASP A 352 5.27 -6.20 -13.99
N ASN A 353 5.32 -6.89 -12.85
CA ASN A 353 4.14 -7.27 -12.07
C ASN A 353 4.38 -7.04 -10.57
N LYS A 354 3.54 -6.21 -9.94
CA LYS A 354 3.68 -5.83 -8.52
C LYS A 354 3.60 -7.03 -7.57
N VAL A 355 2.83 -8.07 -7.90
CA VAL A 355 2.73 -9.30 -7.11
C VAL A 355 4.05 -10.05 -7.12
N VAL A 356 4.58 -10.30 -8.32
CA VAL A 356 5.84 -11.02 -8.51
C VAL A 356 7.00 -10.26 -7.88
N ALA A 357 7.02 -8.93 -8.03
CA ALA A 357 8.01 -8.07 -7.38
C ALA A 357 7.93 -8.15 -5.85
N THR A 358 6.73 -8.09 -5.26
CA THR A 358 6.54 -8.28 -3.81
C THR A 358 7.09 -9.62 -3.36
N ILE A 359 6.75 -10.71 -4.04
CA ILE A 359 7.24 -12.05 -3.66
C ILE A 359 8.76 -12.08 -3.76
N ALA A 360 9.32 -11.78 -4.93
CA ALA A 360 10.75 -11.92 -5.19
C ALA A 360 11.63 -11.04 -4.30
N PHE A 361 11.26 -9.78 -4.10
CA PHE A 361 12.11 -8.79 -3.42
C PHE A 361 11.85 -8.67 -1.91
N LEU A 362 10.68 -9.07 -1.42
CA LEU A 362 10.30 -8.85 0.00
C LEU A 362 10.21 -10.14 0.82
N LEU A 363 10.29 -11.31 0.19
CA LEU A 363 10.29 -12.58 0.90
C LEU A 363 11.65 -13.28 0.78
N ASP A 364 12.04 -13.98 1.83
CA ASP A 364 13.17 -14.91 1.86
C ASP A 364 12.78 -16.32 1.37
N GLY A 365 11.47 -16.54 1.19
CA GLY A 365 10.93 -17.75 0.59
C GLY A 365 9.40 -17.80 0.54
N MET A 366 8.88 -18.91 0.03
CA MET A 366 7.45 -19.18 -0.01
C MET A 366 7.17 -20.67 0.24
N TYR A 367 6.15 -20.97 1.02
CA TYR A 367 5.63 -22.31 1.19
C TYR A 367 4.43 -22.55 0.26
N LEU A 368 4.41 -23.70 -0.42
CA LEU A 368 3.25 -24.22 -1.13
C LEU A 368 2.35 -24.97 -0.14
N ASN A 369 1.58 -24.21 0.64
CA ASN A 369 0.90 -24.57 1.90
C ASN A 369 1.83 -24.68 3.12
N HIS A 370 1.31 -24.41 4.31
CA HIS A 370 2.13 -24.34 5.54
C HIS A 370 2.87 -25.65 5.88
N ASN A 371 2.35 -26.79 5.43
CA ASN A 371 2.92 -28.13 5.57
C ASN A 371 3.31 -28.74 4.20
N GLY A 372 3.74 -27.90 3.26
CA GLY A 372 4.13 -28.33 1.92
C GLY A 372 5.54 -27.89 1.53
N ILE A 373 5.80 -27.87 0.22
CA ILE A 373 7.11 -27.59 -0.36
C ILE A 373 7.54 -26.17 0.00
N LYS A 374 8.80 -26.03 0.45
CA LYS A 374 9.40 -24.74 0.78
C LYS A 374 10.30 -24.28 -0.37
N LEU A 375 9.95 -23.15 -0.97
CA LEU A 375 10.79 -22.46 -1.96
C LEU A 375 11.63 -21.42 -1.23
N ILE A 376 12.95 -21.42 -1.44
CA ILE A 376 13.87 -20.44 -0.84
C ILE A 376 14.72 -19.75 -1.91
N TRP A 377 15.06 -18.49 -1.67
CA TRP A 377 15.97 -17.72 -2.52
C TRP A 377 16.61 -16.57 -1.73
N ASP A 378 17.58 -15.90 -2.32
CA ASP A 378 18.26 -14.75 -1.73
C ASP A 378 17.79 -13.46 -2.42
N ARG A 379 16.79 -12.81 -1.82
CA ARG A 379 16.27 -11.53 -2.31
C ARG A 379 17.32 -10.42 -2.38
N ARG A 380 18.35 -10.45 -1.53
CA ARG A 380 19.42 -9.44 -1.51
C ARG A 380 20.30 -9.58 -2.76
N LYS A 381 20.60 -10.81 -3.17
CA LYS A 381 21.25 -11.07 -4.48
C LYS A 381 20.41 -10.59 -5.65
N LEU A 382 19.09 -10.76 -5.62
CA LEU A 382 18.21 -10.25 -6.68
C LEU A 382 18.28 -8.73 -6.79
N LEU A 383 18.36 -8.04 -5.66
CA LEU A 383 18.55 -6.58 -5.58
C LEU A 383 19.98 -6.11 -5.88
N GLY A 384 20.92 -7.03 -6.14
CA GLY A 384 22.27 -6.74 -6.63
C GLY A 384 23.40 -6.95 -5.63
N ASN A 385 23.13 -7.26 -4.36
CA ASN A 385 24.17 -7.50 -3.36
C ASN A 385 23.66 -8.40 -2.22
N GLY A 386 24.23 -9.59 -2.06
CA GLY A 386 23.81 -10.57 -1.03
C GLY A 386 24.07 -10.17 0.43
N LYS A 387 24.83 -9.11 0.71
CA LYS A 387 25.20 -8.67 2.06
C LYS A 387 24.64 -7.29 2.46
N GLY A 388 23.93 -6.62 1.56
CA GLY A 388 23.39 -5.28 1.83
C GLY A 388 22.20 -5.30 2.79
N GLU A 389 21.94 -4.15 3.43
CA GLU A 389 20.72 -3.89 4.19
C GLU A 389 19.53 -3.84 3.21
N MET A 390 18.42 -4.52 3.55
CA MET A 390 17.34 -4.79 2.61
C MET A 390 16.67 -3.52 2.09
N LEU A 391 16.38 -2.56 2.95
CA LEU A 391 15.72 -1.31 2.57
C LEU A 391 16.65 -0.41 1.74
N GLU A 392 17.94 -0.36 2.06
CA GLU A 392 18.93 0.36 1.24
C GLU A 392 19.11 -0.27 -0.15
N LEU A 393 19.04 -1.60 -0.25
CA LEU A 393 19.04 -2.30 -1.53
C LEU A 393 17.78 -1.99 -2.34
N LEU A 394 16.60 -1.94 -1.71
CA LEU A 394 15.36 -1.51 -2.38
C LEU A 394 15.45 -0.07 -2.88
N LYS A 395 15.91 0.87 -2.03
CA LYS A 395 16.12 2.28 -2.41
C LYS A 395 17.01 2.39 -3.65
N THR A 396 18.10 1.64 -3.66
CA THR A 396 19.05 1.63 -4.78
C THR A 396 18.43 1.04 -6.04
N TYR A 397 17.80 -0.13 -5.95
CA TYR A 397 17.22 -0.85 -7.08
C TYR A 397 16.12 -0.05 -7.79
N PHE A 398 15.23 0.56 -7.02
CA PHE A 398 14.12 1.38 -7.52
C PHE A 398 14.49 2.85 -7.72
N SER A 399 15.72 3.25 -7.37
CA SER A 399 16.19 4.64 -7.45
C SER A 399 15.30 5.60 -6.64
N SER A 400 14.81 5.15 -5.48
CA SER A 400 13.78 5.83 -4.68
C SER A 400 14.21 7.20 -4.15
N THR A 401 15.51 7.42 -3.99
CA THR A 401 16.08 8.70 -3.52
C THR A 401 16.58 9.60 -4.65
N ASN A 402 16.45 9.17 -5.91
CA ASN A 402 16.89 9.95 -7.06
C ASN A 402 15.71 10.80 -7.56
N TYR A 403 15.80 12.11 -7.37
CA TYR A 403 14.86 13.06 -7.95
C TYR A 403 15.25 13.33 -9.41
N THR A 404 14.27 13.30 -10.30
CA THR A 404 14.48 13.37 -11.75
C THR A 404 13.94 14.66 -12.33
N SER A 405 14.21 14.90 -13.61
CA SER A 405 13.56 15.95 -14.36
C SER A 405 12.04 15.87 -14.24
N ALA A 406 11.40 17.03 -14.19
CA ALA A 406 9.95 17.12 -14.12
C ALA A 406 9.28 16.37 -15.26
N THR A 407 8.26 15.61 -14.90
CA THR A 407 7.51 14.76 -15.83
C THR A 407 6.88 15.65 -16.90
N ALA A 408 7.05 15.29 -18.17
CA ALA A 408 6.40 16.01 -19.25
C ALA A 408 4.88 15.86 -19.12
N LEU A 409 4.17 16.98 -19.15
CA LEU A 409 2.71 16.97 -19.19
C LEU A 409 2.30 16.83 -20.65
N VAL A 410 1.42 15.87 -20.91
CA VAL A 410 0.73 15.73 -22.19
C VAL A 410 -0.67 16.30 -22.04
N GLU A 411 -1.17 16.93 -23.10
CA GLU A 411 -2.56 17.35 -23.11
C GLU A 411 -3.44 16.10 -23.02
N GLU A 412 -4.46 16.17 -22.17
CA GLU A 412 -5.34 15.05 -21.96
C GLU A 412 -6.16 14.76 -23.24
N ASN A 413 -6.40 13.48 -23.50
CA ASN A 413 -7.19 13.04 -24.64
C ASN A 413 -8.58 13.69 -24.55
N LYS A 414 -9.15 14.17 -25.66
CA LYS A 414 -10.48 14.84 -25.67
C LYS A 414 -11.67 13.90 -25.39
N GLU A 415 -11.40 12.71 -24.89
CA GLU A 415 -12.41 11.72 -24.56
C GLU A 415 -12.78 11.85 -23.08
N VAL A 416 -14.08 11.87 -22.82
CA VAL A 416 -14.60 11.96 -21.44
C VAL A 416 -14.48 10.60 -20.76
N ASP A 417 -13.93 10.56 -19.55
CA ASP A 417 -13.84 9.33 -18.75
C ASP A 417 -14.95 9.22 -17.68
N GLU A 418 -14.99 8.07 -17.00
CA GLU A 418 -16.01 7.76 -16.01
C GLU A 418 -15.93 8.66 -14.75
N ASP A 419 -14.75 9.19 -14.41
CA ASP A 419 -14.60 10.15 -13.30
C ASP A 419 -15.26 11.48 -13.66
N GLU A 420 -15.00 11.99 -14.87
CA GLU A 420 -15.59 13.24 -15.37
C GLU A 420 -17.10 13.13 -15.56
N VAL A 421 -17.61 12.00 -16.08
CA VAL A 421 -19.06 11.76 -16.18
C VAL A 421 -19.68 11.74 -14.79
N THR A 422 -19.12 10.97 -13.85
CA THR A 422 -19.62 10.89 -12.48
C THR A 422 -19.63 12.26 -11.81
N TYR A 423 -18.54 13.02 -11.97
CA TYR A 423 -18.40 14.37 -11.43
C TYR A 423 -19.47 15.32 -12.00
N ALA A 424 -19.62 15.33 -13.32
CA ALA A 424 -20.58 16.20 -13.99
C ALA A 424 -22.03 15.85 -13.58
N ILE A 425 -22.39 14.57 -13.51
CA ILE A 425 -23.73 14.15 -13.08
C ILE A 425 -23.98 14.54 -11.62
N ALA A 426 -23.03 14.27 -10.72
CA ALA A 426 -23.17 14.62 -9.31
C ALA A 426 -23.35 16.13 -9.11
N HIS A 427 -22.42 16.93 -9.62
CA HIS A 427 -22.31 18.36 -9.31
C HIS A 427 -23.17 19.26 -10.20
N ARG A 428 -23.46 18.85 -11.44
CA ARG A 428 -24.23 19.68 -12.38
C ARG A 428 -25.67 19.23 -12.55
N VAL A 429 -26.01 18.00 -12.16
CA VAL A 429 -27.38 17.47 -12.26
C VAL A 429 -27.96 17.17 -10.89
N LEU A 430 -27.40 16.25 -10.12
CA LEU A 430 -28.05 15.73 -8.92
C LEU A 430 -28.10 16.76 -7.77
N ILE A 431 -26.95 17.34 -7.40
CA ILE A 431 -26.86 18.32 -6.30
C ILE A 431 -27.71 19.57 -6.59
N PRO A 432 -27.61 20.23 -7.77
CA PRO A 432 -28.43 21.40 -8.08
C PRO A 432 -29.95 21.12 -8.08
N ASN A 433 -30.36 19.89 -8.43
CA ASN A 433 -31.76 19.46 -8.38
C ASN A 433 -32.19 18.92 -7.00
N LYS A 434 -31.40 19.16 -5.95
CA LYS A 434 -31.72 18.84 -4.54
C LYS A 434 -31.94 17.35 -4.27
N PHE A 435 -31.31 16.47 -5.06
CA PHE A 435 -31.30 15.05 -4.74
C PHE A 435 -30.51 14.81 -3.44
N LYS A 436 -31.02 13.93 -2.59
CA LYS A 436 -30.30 13.50 -1.38
C LYS A 436 -29.22 12.50 -1.77
N ILE A 437 -27.97 12.96 -1.83
CA ILE A 437 -26.83 12.10 -2.09
C ILE A 437 -26.47 11.29 -0.84
N ILE A 438 -26.55 9.97 -0.94
CA ILE A 438 -26.18 9.06 0.16
C ILE A 438 -24.68 8.76 0.12
N SER A 439 -24.15 8.52 -1.08
CA SER A 439 -22.73 8.26 -1.36
C SER A 439 -22.45 8.49 -2.84
N ILE A 440 -21.23 8.88 -3.17
CA ILE A 440 -20.68 8.86 -4.53
C ILE A 440 -19.39 8.07 -4.46
N SER A 441 -19.26 7.06 -5.31
CA SER A 441 -18.01 6.34 -5.52
C SER A 441 -17.51 6.69 -6.91
N TYR A 442 -16.31 7.24 -6.98
CA TYR A 442 -15.64 7.54 -8.24
C TYR A 442 -14.82 6.32 -8.68
N PRO A 443 -14.60 6.12 -9.99
CA PRO A 443 -13.77 5.03 -10.49
C PRO A 443 -12.36 5.09 -9.88
N GLY A 444 -11.91 4.00 -9.27
CA GLY A 444 -10.62 3.96 -8.54
C GLY A 444 -10.71 4.34 -7.05
N SER A 445 -11.64 5.23 -6.68
CA SER A 445 -11.96 5.61 -5.30
C SER A 445 -13.14 4.79 -4.74
N GLN A 446 -12.93 3.48 -4.57
CA GLN A 446 -13.91 2.56 -3.97
C GLN A 446 -13.69 2.32 -2.47
#